data_AF-A0A317XFW4-F1
#
_entry.id   AF-A0A317XFW4-F1
#
_cell.length_a   1.000
_cell.length_b   1.000
_cell.length_c   1.000
_cell.angle_alpha   90.00
_cell.angle_beta   90.00
_cell.angle_gamma   90.00
#
_symmetry.space_group_name_H-M   'P 1'
#
loop_
_entity.id
_entity.type
_entity.pdbx_description
1 polymer ?
#
loop_
_entity_poly.entity_id
_entity_poly.type
_entity_poly.pdbx_seq_one_letter_code
_entity_poly.pdbx_strand_id
1 'polypeptide(L)'
;MRFTQFINTLAIGSLAGIVAAAPLGTRTLEVTERGESLASRSTSAVVTVSALAVSTINNEDGKSSASNSYTLYTGDGSVAAGWPAKSDWLSFDEMWAANKEIIAKSCSNNGWGADNSETETANLKAAIQQVAEESKVDHRFILAVVLQESKGCVRVKTTANSVSNPGLMQSYEGTGTCWEKSTCSDAEIVQMIRDGSIGTAYSGGYGLASLINMADRTTVAGFYRAARLYNSGAYSLESTDDLVSTIGAATSCYASDIANRLTGWTTAATNFPTSFSVSIGDPIHFHPTGNRRLPESHTSSSYLRLSMQIILPSSNMCTASHQQSPIQKPTTMNPNHKAPIPIPQIPNSQPDPRLLHPERWTSIHLWKCAMSECLASMMYTFMLNWVTITPCPSDKDNNTADSLNNLNTIRFLPVTIINILLLPLIITTFARSTGGHVTPIITLSAYFTRGISLSRAILYLTGQTVGGVLAGWATERAYGGRGVIVRECFFNTEKVSTRDTYMVETFSCFALITLITRFANDQKPGRMFRGSLSPWVVGITTEAVFWGSRLIYQGYTGAGMSW
;
A
#
# COMPACT_ATOMS: atom_id res chain seq x y z
N MET A 1 -48.15 -15.68 -10.72
CA MET A 1 -47.84 -14.33 -10.18
C MET A 1 -47.08 -13.58 -11.27
N ARG A 2 -47.60 -12.45 -11.76
CA ARG A 2 -47.11 -11.79 -12.99
C ARG A 2 -45.84 -10.97 -12.68
N PHE A 3 -44.87 -10.96 -13.60
CA PHE A 3 -43.53 -10.34 -13.53
C PHE A 3 -43.52 -8.89 -12.99
N THR A 4 -44.63 -8.15 -13.16
CA THR A 4 -44.84 -6.79 -12.64
C THR A 4 -45.00 -6.70 -11.12
N GLN A 5 -45.43 -7.76 -10.44
CA GLN A 5 -45.58 -7.79 -8.96
C GLN A 5 -44.23 -7.96 -8.24
N PHE A 6 -43.21 -8.50 -8.91
CA PHE A 6 -41.88 -8.70 -8.33
C PHE A 6 -41.13 -7.36 -8.14
N ILE A 7 -41.24 -6.44 -9.09
CA ILE A 7 -40.62 -5.10 -9.02
C ILE A 7 -41.28 -4.23 -7.94
N ASN A 8 -42.60 -4.29 -7.79
CA ASN A 8 -43.30 -3.52 -6.74
C ASN A 8 -42.96 -4.01 -5.33
N THR A 9 -42.61 -5.29 -5.15
CA THR A 9 -42.25 -5.83 -3.84
C THR A 9 -40.81 -5.45 -3.44
N LEU A 10 -39.90 -5.30 -4.42
CA LEU A 10 -38.54 -4.77 -4.22
C LEU A 10 -38.51 -3.27 -3.95
N ALA A 11 -39.44 -2.50 -4.54
CA ALA A 11 -39.56 -1.06 -4.31
C ALA A 11 -40.13 -0.71 -2.92
N ILE A 12 -40.98 -1.56 -2.34
CA ILE A 12 -41.63 -1.29 -1.05
C ILE A 12 -40.77 -1.76 0.15
N GLY A 13 -39.93 -2.79 -0.02
CA GLY A 13 -39.02 -3.27 1.03
C GLY A 13 -37.86 -2.33 1.38
N SER A 14 -37.57 -1.35 0.51
CA SER A 14 -36.41 -0.44 0.65
C SER A 14 -36.76 0.88 1.35
N LEU A 15 -38.04 1.15 1.64
CA LEU A 15 -38.48 2.43 2.23
C LEU A 15 -38.87 2.35 3.72
N ALA A 16 -39.05 1.15 4.28
CA ALA A 16 -39.45 0.97 5.69
C ALA A 16 -38.27 0.81 6.68
N GLY A 17 -37.03 0.68 6.17
CA GLY A 17 -35.84 0.44 7.00
C GLY A 17 -35.07 1.70 7.45
N ILE A 18 -35.47 2.90 7.02
CA ILE A 18 -34.71 4.15 7.28
C ILE A 18 -35.41 5.10 8.28
N VAL A 19 -36.62 4.79 8.78
CA VAL A 19 -37.41 5.75 9.60
C VAL A 19 -37.36 5.48 11.12
N ALA A 20 -36.54 4.55 11.60
CA ALA A 20 -36.36 4.30 13.03
C ALA A 20 -35.02 4.81 13.59
N ALA A 21 -34.65 6.05 13.26
CA ALA A 21 -33.62 6.81 13.97
C ALA A 21 -33.81 8.32 13.71
N ALA A 22 -34.91 8.89 14.21
CA ALA A 22 -35.02 10.34 14.33
C ALA A 22 -34.14 10.83 15.51
N PRO A 23 -33.63 12.08 15.43
CA PRO A 23 -32.39 12.48 16.05
C PRO A 23 -32.57 13.15 17.41
N LEU A 24 -31.64 12.90 18.34
CA LEU A 24 -31.37 13.79 19.47
C LEU A 24 -30.06 14.51 19.22
N GLY A 25 -30.14 15.84 19.10
CA GLY A 25 -28.99 16.75 19.16
C GLY A 25 -28.63 17.38 17.82
N THR A 26 -29.23 18.53 17.56
CA THR A 26 -28.79 19.52 16.57
C THR A 26 -27.30 19.84 16.75
N ARG A 27 -26.48 19.36 15.81
CA ARG A 27 -25.27 20.07 15.38
C ARG A 27 -25.36 20.20 13.87
N THR A 28 -25.48 21.43 13.42
CA THR A 28 -25.27 21.86 12.03
C THR A 28 -23.86 21.44 11.61
N LEU A 29 -23.76 20.25 11.03
CA LEU A 29 -22.65 19.89 10.16
C LEU A 29 -23.07 20.35 8.77
N GLU A 30 -22.42 21.38 8.26
CA GLU A 30 -22.46 21.69 6.84
C GLU A 30 -21.98 20.45 6.08
N VAL A 31 -22.92 19.78 5.42
CA VAL A 31 -22.64 18.74 4.46
C VAL A 31 -22.06 19.44 3.24
N THR A 32 -20.72 19.49 3.14
CA THR A 32 -20.07 19.76 1.87
C THR A 32 -20.43 18.63 0.92
N GLU A 33 -21.22 18.96 -0.10
CA GLU A 33 -21.68 18.06 -1.15
C GLU A 33 -20.50 17.29 -1.75
N ARG A 34 -20.47 15.97 -1.53
CA ARG A 34 -19.48 15.07 -2.13
C ARG A 34 -20.05 14.58 -3.46
N GLY A 35 -19.96 15.44 -4.47
CA GLY A 35 -20.47 15.20 -5.81
C GLY A 35 -19.62 15.89 -6.87
N GLU A 36 -18.29 15.74 -6.84
CA GLU A 36 -17.46 16.04 -8.00
C GLU A 36 -16.83 14.76 -8.55
N SER A 37 -17.11 14.53 -9.83
CA SER A 37 -16.56 13.47 -10.66
C SER A 37 -15.04 13.50 -10.66
N LEU A 38 -14.40 12.32 -10.63
CA LEU A 38 -12.98 12.11 -10.89
C LEU A 38 -12.61 12.49 -12.34
N ALA A 39 -12.51 13.78 -12.62
CA ALA A 39 -11.76 14.33 -13.74
C ALA A 39 -10.47 14.93 -13.15
N SER A 40 -9.30 14.50 -13.63
CA SER A 40 -7.99 15.12 -13.32
C SER A 40 -7.73 15.44 -11.82
N ARG A 41 -7.06 14.55 -11.07
CA ARG A 41 -6.70 14.89 -9.67
C ARG A 41 -5.84 16.16 -9.60
N SER A 42 -6.10 16.95 -8.57
CA SER A 42 -6.28 18.40 -8.68
C SER A 42 -4.98 19.19 -8.46
N THR A 43 -4.69 20.12 -9.37
CA THR A 43 -3.72 21.22 -9.19
C THR A 43 -4.22 22.29 -8.21
N SER A 44 -5.17 21.93 -7.34
CA SER A 44 -5.87 22.80 -6.39
C SER A 44 -6.15 22.10 -5.05
N ALA A 45 -5.42 21.02 -4.74
CA ALA A 45 -5.59 20.28 -3.50
C ALA A 45 -5.26 21.17 -2.28
N VAL A 46 -6.13 21.10 -1.27
CA VAL A 46 -5.97 21.80 0.00
C VAL A 46 -6.12 20.83 1.17
N VAL A 47 -5.48 21.13 2.31
CA VAL A 47 -5.71 20.37 3.56
C VAL A 47 -7.15 20.63 4.03
N THR A 48 -7.94 19.57 4.14
CA THR A 48 -9.35 19.61 4.57
C THR A 48 -9.54 19.21 6.03
N VAL A 49 -8.53 18.60 6.64
CA VAL A 49 -8.52 18.29 8.08
C VAL A 49 -8.32 19.58 8.87
N SER A 50 -9.40 20.16 9.40
CA SER A 50 -9.38 21.50 10.04
C SER A 50 -8.35 21.66 11.16
N ALA A 51 -8.04 20.59 11.90
CA ALA A 51 -7.04 20.61 12.96
C ALA A 51 -5.58 20.69 12.45
N LEU A 52 -5.34 20.35 11.18
CA LEU A 52 -4.02 20.32 10.55
C LEU A 52 -3.86 21.42 9.48
N ALA A 53 -4.96 21.94 8.95
CA ALA A 53 -4.95 23.02 7.98
C ALA A 53 -4.48 24.35 8.60
N VAL A 54 -3.62 25.08 7.90
CA VAL A 54 -3.24 26.45 8.26
C VAL A 54 -4.14 27.43 7.52
N SER A 55 -4.84 28.29 8.27
CA SER A 55 -5.72 29.34 7.72
C SER A 55 -5.04 30.70 7.58
N THR A 56 -3.92 30.91 8.28
CA THR A 56 -3.16 32.16 8.26
C THR A 56 -1.69 31.85 8.54
N ILE A 57 -0.78 32.43 7.76
CA ILE A 57 0.66 32.26 7.96
C ILE A 57 1.11 33.14 9.13
N ASN A 58 1.80 32.51 10.08
CA ASN A 58 2.47 33.20 11.17
C ASN A 58 3.90 32.64 11.28
N ASN A 59 4.89 33.43 10.86
CA ASN A 59 6.28 32.98 10.84
C ASN A 59 6.90 32.83 12.23
N GLU A 60 6.28 33.43 13.25
CA GLU A 60 6.70 33.39 14.65
C GLU A 60 6.00 32.28 15.45
N ASP A 61 5.06 31.53 14.85
CA ASP A 61 4.40 30.41 15.54
C ASP A 61 5.38 29.24 15.75
N GLY A 62 5.78 29.01 16.99
CA GLY A 62 6.64 27.89 17.38
C GLY A 62 7.70 28.30 18.41
N LYS A 63 8.65 27.39 18.65
CA LYS A 63 9.79 27.66 19.54
C LYS A 63 10.80 28.61 18.88
N SER A 64 11.38 29.49 19.69
CA SER A 64 12.33 30.51 19.27
C SER A 64 13.81 30.07 19.33
N SER A 65 14.09 28.77 19.50
CA SER A 65 15.44 28.27 19.71
C SER A 65 15.64 26.89 19.12
N ALA A 66 16.51 26.77 18.13
CA ALA A 66 16.89 25.50 17.52
C ALA A 66 17.80 24.66 18.43
N SER A 67 17.57 23.35 18.47
CA SER A 67 18.53 22.39 19.03
C SER A 67 19.03 21.49 17.91
N ASN A 68 20.30 21.64 17.53
CA ASN A 68 20.93 20.76 16.54
C ASN A 68 21.26 19.41 17.18
N SER A 69 20.23 18.58 17.32
CA SER A 69 20.30 17.22 17.85
C SER A 69 19.45 16.29 17.00
N TYR A 70 19.69 14.98 17.10
CA TYR A 70 18.94 13.97 16.37
C TYR A 70 18.38 12.91 17.32
N THR A 71 17.08 12.67 17.21
CA THR A 71 16.37 11.57 17.89
C THR A 71 15.77 10.66 16.83
N LEU A 72 16.09 9.36 16.86
CA LEU A 72 15.41 8.40 16.00
C LEU A 72 14.02 8.13 16.57
N TYR A 73 12.98 8.58 15.87
CA TYR A 73 11.60 8.30 16.23
C TYR A 73 11.11 7.05 15.50
N THR A 74 10.45 6.13 16.22
CA THR A 74 9.83 4.92 15.68
C THR A 74 8.35 4.86 16.07
N GLY A 75 7.56 3.99 15.44
CA GLY A 75 6.14 3.87 15.71
C GLY A 75 5.30 4.83 14.85
N ASP A 76 4.15 5.25 15.36
CA ASP A 76 3.03 5.75 14.54
C ASP A 76 2.96 7.26 14.29
N GLY A 77 3.97 8.00 14.73
CA GLY A 77 3.97 9.46 14.66
C GLY A 77 3.23 10.13 15.82
N SER A 78 2.66 9.39 16.77
CA SER A 78 1.95 9.99 17.89
C SER A 78 2.91 10.52 18.96
N VAL A 79 2.47 11.57 19.67
CA VAL A 79 3.18 12.07 20.85
C VAL A 79 3.31 10.99 21.92
N ALA A 80 2.33 10.08 22.03
CA ALA A 80 2.40 8.94 22.92
C ALA A 80 3.53 7.95 22.57
N ALA A 81 3.89 7.85 21.29
CA ALA A 81 5.05 7.10 20.80
C ALA A 81 6.38 7.89 20.90
N GLY A 82 6.37 9.06 21.55
CA GLY A 82 7.57 9.89 21.75
C GLY A 82 7.89 10.86 20.61
N TRP A 83 7.01 10.99 19.61
CA TRP A 83 7.19 11.97 18.53
C TRP A 83 6.92 13.40 19.02
N PRO A 84 7.55 14.43 18.42
CA PRO A 84 7.35 15.80 18.84
C PRO A 84 5.89 16.23 18.68
N ALA A 85 5.36 16.97 19.65
CA ALA A 85 4.09 17.66 19.45
C ALA A 85 4.27 18.82 18.46
N LYS A 86 3.17 19.32 17.87
CA LYS A 86 3.24 20.50 17.00
C LYS A 86 3.81 21.73 17.73
N SER A 87 3.55 21.84 19.04
CA SER A 87 4.12 22.87 19.92
C SER A 87 5.63 22.74 20.16
N ASP A 88 6.25 21.61 19.79
CA ASP A 88 7.69 21.43 19.87
C ASP A 88 8.43 21.92 18.64
N TRP A 89 7.70 22.24 17.57
CA TRP A 89 8.29 22.72 16.32
C TRP A 89 8.85 24.13 16.50
N LEU A 90 9.93 24.42 15.79
CA LEU A 90 10.45 25.78 15.68
C LEU A 90 9.45 26.68 14.95
N SER A 91 9.57 27.98 15.19
CA SER A 91 8.96 28.95 14.29
C SER A 91 9.58 28.85 12.89
N PHE A 92 8.85 29.29 11.86
CA PHE A 92 9.37 29.25 10.49
C PHE A 92 10.62 30.11 10.34
N ASP A 93 10.64 31.28 10.98
CA ASP A 93 11.79 32.19 10.91
C ASP A 93 13.03 31.61 11.60
N GLU A 94 12.87 30.94 12.75
CA GLU A 94 13.98 30.24 13.40
C GLU A 94 14.46 29.03 12.59
N MET A 95 13.54 28.24 12.04
CA MET A 95 13.89 27.09 11.21
C MET A 95 14.63 27.52 9.93
N TRP A 96 14.21 28.63 9.33
CA TRP A 96 14.88 29.23 8.18
C TRP A 96 16.26 29.77 8.54
N ALA A 97 16.38 30.51 9.64
CA ALA A 97 17.65 31.06 10.12
C ALA A 97 18.67 29.96 10.39
N ALA A 98 18.25 28.87 11.08
CA ALA A 98 19.10 27.73 11.39
C ALA A 98 19.63 27.00 10.14
N ASN A 99 18.90 27.05 9.02
CA ASN A 99 19.26 26.35 7.78
C ASN A 99 19.80 27.27 6.68
N LYS A 100 19.91 28.59 6.93
CA LYS A 100 20.27 29.58 5.90
C LYS A 100 21.60 29.26 5.21
N GLU A 101 22.62 28.86 5.97
CA GLU A 101 23.93 28.50 5.42
C GLU A 101 23.89 27.22 4.58
N ILE A 102 23.10 26.23 5.02
CA ILE A 102 22.88 24.98 4.29
C ILE A 102 22.23 25.27 2.94
N ILE A 103 21.16 26.08 2.94
CA ILE A 103 20.46 26.49 1.72
C ILE A 103 21.41 27.23 0.78
N ALA A 104 22.17 28.19 1.30
CA ALA A 104 23.10 29.01 0.53
C ALA A 104 24.22 28.22 -0.15
N LYS A 105 24.62 27.06 0.40
CA LYS A 105 25.72 26.22 -0.14
C LYS A 105 25.29 24.88 -0.71
N SER A 106 23.98 24.60 -0.70
CA SER A 106 23.44 23.30 -1.09
C SER A 106 23.77 22.88 -2.53
N CYS A 107 23.69 23.79 -3.51
CA CYS A 107 23.93 23.42 -4.90
C CYS A 107 25.39 23.05 -5.17
N SER A 108 26.32 23.86 -4.68
CA SER A 108 27.75 23.61 -4.85
C SER A 108 28.20 22.38 -4.06
N ASN A 109 27.75 22.21 -2.81
CA ASN A 109 28.08 21.04 -1.98
C ASN A 109 27.59 19.71 -2.58
N ASN A 110 26.49 19.71 -3.32
CA ASN A 110 25.97 18.51 -4.00
C ASN A 110 26.44 18.38 -5.46
N GLY A 111 27.20 19.34 -5.99
CA GLY A 111 27.66 19.35 -7.37
C GLY A 111 26.55 19.53 -8.40
N TRP A 112 25.47 20.24 -8.05
CA TRP A 112 24.29 20.44 -8.92
C TRP A 112 24.30 21.75 -9.70
N GLY A 113 25.27 22.64 -9.44
CA GLY A 113 25.42 23.90 -10.16
C GLY A 113 25.84 25.04 -9.24
N ALA A 114 25.63 26.26 -9.71
CA ALA A 114 25.85 27.46 -8.91
C ALA A 114 24.90 27.50 -7.71
N ASP A 115 25.44 27.93 -6.56
CA ASP A 115 24.64 28.24 -5.37
C ASP A 115 23.52 29.24 -5.69
N ASN A 116 22.43 29.17 -4.93
CA ASN A 116 21.33 30.11 -5.06
C ASN A 116 21.85 31.55 -4.88
N SER A 117 21.41 32.47 -5.76
CA SER A 117 21.59 33.89 -5.49
C SER A 117 20.79 34.34 -4.25
N GLU A 118 21.08 35.51 -3.72
CA GLU A 118 20.29 36.10 -2.63
C GLU A 118 18.82 36.27 -3.04
N THR A 119 18.56 36.68 -4.28
CA THR A 119 17.21 36.79 -4.85
C THR A 119 16.52 35.42 -4.94
N GLU A 120 17.18 34.39 -5.46
CA GLU A 120 16.61 33.03 -5.52
C GLU A 120 16.32 32.47 -4.12
N THR A 121 17.18 32.78 -3.14
CA THR A 121 16.99 32.38 -1.74
C THR A 121 15.79 33.10 -1.12
N ALA A 122 15.60 34.39 -1.40
CA ALA A 122 14.44 35.14 -0.96
C ALA A 122 13.15 34.64 -1.63
N ASN A 123 13.19 34.38 -2.94
CA ASN A 123 12.07 33.82 -3.70
C ASN A 123 11.68 32.43 -3.18
N LEU A 124 12.65 31.58 -2.79
CA LEU A 124 12.37 30.30 -2.14
C LEU A 124 11.60 30.48 -0.82
N LYS A 125 12.04 31.42 0.03
CA LYS A 125 11.34 31.72 1.30
C LYS A 125 9.91 32.22 1.04
N ALA A 126 9.73 33.07 0.03
CA ALA A 126 8.43 33.61 -0.34
C ALA A 126 7.51 32.54 -0.94
N ALA A 127 8.01 31.71 -1.86
CA ALA A 127 7.28 30.62 -2.50
C ALA A 127 6.73 29.61 -1.49
N ILE A 128 7.50 29.27 -0.46
CA ILE A 128 7.03 28.37 0.61
C ILE A 128 5.81 28.96 1.34
N GLN A 129 5.86 30.25 1.68
CA GLN A 129 4.77 30.93 2.37
C GLN A 129 3.53 31.06 1.46
N GLN A 130 3.73 31.47 0.21
CA GLN A 130 2.65 31.58 -0.77
C GLN A 130 1.92 30.24 -0.96
N VAL A 131 2.67 29.16 -1.19
CA VAL A 131 2.06 27.85 -1.44
C VAL A 131 1.46 27.26 -0.17
N ALA A 132 1.98 27.60 1.01
CA ALA A 132 1.36 27.24 2.29
C ALA A 132 -0.05 27.86 2.43
N GLU A 133 -0.24 29.10 2.00
CA GLU A 133 -1.58 29.73 1.97
C GLU A 133 -2.51 29.04 0.97
N GLU A 134 -2.01 28.76 -0.24
CA GLU A 134 -2.80 28.11 -1.29
C GLU A 134 -3.25 26.70 -0.92
N SER A 135 -2.32 25.90 -0.36
CA SER A 135 -2.53 24.48 -0.06
C SER A 135 -3.05 24.22 1.35
N LYS A 136 -3.01 25.23 2.23
CA LYS A 136 -3.24 25.11 3.68
C LYS A 136 -2.30 24.13 4.39
N VAL A 137 -1.16 23.81 3.78
CA VAL A 137 -0.09 23.01 4.39
C VAL A 137 0.76 23.94 5.26
N ASP A 138 1.15 23.48 6.45
CA ASP A 138 2.02 24.25 7.34
C ASP A 138 3.37 24.56 6.67
N HIS A 139 3.72 25.84 6.53
CA HIS A 139 4.96 26.29 5.88
C HIS A 139 6.25 25.70 6.48
N ARG A 140 6.25 25.34 7.78
CA ARG A 140 7.38 24.67 8.44
C ARG A 140 7.55 23.26 7.89
N PHE A 141 6.44 22.57 7.63
CA PHE A 141 6.44 21.23 7.05
C PHE A 141 6.90 21.24 5.59
N ILE A 142 6.47 22.24 4.80
CA ILE A 142 6.99 22.44 3.44
C ILE A 142 8.51 22.65 3.47
N LEU A 143 8.99 23.55 4.33
CA LEU A 143 10.44 23.78 4.48
C LEU A 143 11.19 22.52 4.91
N ALA A 144 10.64 21.72 5.83
CA ALA A 144 11.25 20.46 6.26
C ALA A 144 11.45 19.50 5.07
N VAL A 145 10.44 19.38 4.20
CA VAL A 145 10.51 18.53 3.00
C VAL A 145 11.50 19.10 1.98
N VAL A 146 11.49 20.41 1.70
CA VAL A 146 12.49 21.06 0.83
C VAL A 146 13.92 20.78 1.32
N LEU A 147 14.15 20.92 2.62
CA LEU A 147 15.46 20.64 3.22
C LEU A 147 15.82 19.15 3.11
N GLN A 148 14.86 18.25 3.25
CA GLN A 148 15.11 16.82 3.13
C GLN A 148 15.48 16.44 1.70
N GLU A 149 14.73 16.93 0.71
CA GLU A 149 14.85 16.55 -0.70
C GLU A 149 16.03 17.22 -1.41
N SER A 150 16.24 18.52 -1.19
CA SER A 150 17.19 19.32 -1.98
C SER A 150 18.14 20.18 -1.14
N LYS A 151 17.96 20.20 0.18
CA LYS A 151 18.64 21.14 1.09
C LYS A 151 18.40 22.61 0.69
N GLY A 152 17.38 22.89 -0.14
CA GLY A 152 17.06 24.21 -0.67
C GLY A 152 17.73 24.59 -2.00
N CYS A 153 18.44 23.69 -2.67
CA CYS A 153 19.06 24.01 -3.96
C CYS A 153 18.01 24.12 -5.07
N VAL A 154 17.83 25.30 -5.66
CA VAL A 154 16.84 25.50 -6.74
C VAL A 154 17.21 24.75 -8.02
N ARG A 155 18.50 24.41 -8.18
CA ARG A 155 19.06 23.63 -9.29
C ARG A 155 19.23 22.16 -8.95
N VAL A 156 18.50 21.63 -7.97
CA VAL A 156 18.57 20.22 -7.60
C VAL A 156 18.38 19.31 -8.82
N LYS A 157 19.21 18.27 -8.90
CA LYS A 157 19.13 17.30 -10.00
C LYS A 157 17.78 16.59 -9.98
N THR A 158 17.15 16.49 -11.15
CA THR A 158 15.97 15.65 -11.34
C THR A 158 16.36 14.19 -11.14
N THR A 159 15.71 13.51 -10.20
CA THR A 159 15.86 12.05 -10.08
C THR A 159 14.96 11.37 -11.10
N ALA A 160 15.52 10.51 -11.95
CA ALA A 160 14.77 9.83 -13.01
C ALA A 160 15.13 8.33 -13.03
N ASN A 161 14.24 7.51 -12.46
CA ASN A 161 14.30 6.06 -12.60
C ASN A 161 13.24 5.62 -13.63
N SER A 162 12.02 5.29 -13.18
CA SER A 162 10.87 4.99 -14.08
C SER A 162 9.89 6.17 -14.24
N VAL A 163 10.12 7.24 -13.47
CA VAL A 163 9.31 8.45 -13.36
C VAL A 163 10.27 9.61 -13.13
N SER A 164 9.99 10.76 -13.72
CA SER A 164 10.76 11.99 -13.51
C SER A 164 10.32 12.69 -12.22
N ASN A 165 11.24 12.95 -11.29
CA ASN A 165 10.97 13.62 -10.02
C ASN A 165 11.77 14.93 -9.93
N PRO A 166 11.35 16.01 -10.60
CA PRO A 166 12.11 17.26 -10.63
C PRO A 166 11.85 18.16 -9.41
N GLY A 167 12.68 19.20 -9.32
CA GLY A 167 12.45 20.35 -8.47
C GLY A 167 12.79 20.17 -6.99
N LEU A 168 12.63 21.25 -6.23
CA LEU A 168 13.04 21.40 -4.83
C LEU A 168 12.51 20.31 -3.88
N MET A 169 11.36 19.72 -4.20
CA MET A 169 10.71 18.68 -3.42
C MET A 169 10.69 17.31 -4.13
N GLN A 170 11.44 17.14 -5.23
CA GLN A 170 11.52 15.90 -6.01
C GLN A 170 10.12 15.34 -6.35
N SER A 171 9.25 16.19 -6.87
CA SER A 171 7.82 15.93 -7.01
C SER A 171 7.53 14.99 -8.18
N TYR A 172 6.67 13.99 -7.98
CA TYR A 172 6.30 13.01 -9.00
C TYR A 172 5.76 13.67 -10.27
N GLU A 173 6.47 13.52 -11.39
CA GLU A 173 6.16 14.15 -12.69
C GLU A 173 5.86 15.66 -12.56
N GLY A 174 6.66 16.36 -11.75
CA GLY A 174 6.60 17.80 -11.60
C GLY A 174 6.91 18.55 -12.90
N THR A 175 6.41 19.79 -12.98
CA THR A 175 6.63 20.71 -14.09
C THR A 175 7.65 21.80 -13.75
N GLY A 176 7.83 22.11 -12.45
CA GLY A 176 8.84 23.05 -11.97
C GLY A 176 10.23 22.43 -11.95
N THR A 177 11.21 23.07 -12.60
CA THR A 177 12.63 22.71 -12.48
C THR A 177 13.56 23.83 -12.92
N CYS A 178 14.69 23.96 -12.21
CA CYS A 178 15.83 24.77 -12.65
C CYS A 178 17.11 23.93 -12.79
N TRP A 179 16.99 22.61 -12.92
CA TRP A 179 18.11 21.74 -13.26
C TRP A 179 18.83 22.25 -14.53
N GLU A 180 20.17 22.31 -14.50
CA GLU A 180 21.04 22.80 -15.58
C GLU A 180 20.81 24.26 -16.01
N LYS A 181 20.02 25.06 -15.26
CA LYS A 181 19.83 26.48 -15.54
C LYS A 181 20.84 27.35 -14.78
N SER A 182 21.32 28.40 -15.45
CA SER A 182 22.21 29.40 -14.84
C SER A 182 21.47 30.29 -13.84
N THR A 183 20.17 30.54 -14.04
CA THR A 183 19.28 31.32 -13.17
C THR A 183 17.93 30.61 -13.04
N CYS A 184 17.24 30.84 -11.93
CA CYS A 184 15.92 30.28 -11.64
C CYS A 184 14.95 31.42 -11.36
N SER A 185 13.86 31.49 -12.14
CA SER A 185 12.85 32.53 -11.96
C SER A 185 11.97 32.25 -10.74
N ASP A 186 11.37 33.32 -10.19
CA ASP A 186 10.41 33.20 -9.08
C ASP A 186 9.26 32.23 -9.40
N ALA A 187 8.69 32.33 -10.61
CA ALA A 187 7.62 31.46 -11.07
C ALA A 187 7.99 29.97 -11.09
N GLU A 188 9.24 29.65 -11.45
CA GLU A 188 9.73 28.26 -11.44
C GLU A 188 9.92 27.75 -10.00
N ILE A 189 10.38 28.61 -9.10
CA ILE A 189 10.53 28.29 -7.67
C ILE A 189 9.14 28.03 -7.05
N VAL A 190 8.16 28.91 -7.31
CA VAL A 190 6.77 28.70 -6.89
C VAL A 190 6.22 27.40 -7.46
N GLN A 191 6.44 27.11 -8.74
CA GLN A 191 5.95 25.87 -9.36
C GLN A 191 6.56 24.63 -8.71
N MET A 192 7.86 24.63 -8.41
CA MET A 192 8.52 23.52 -7.70
C MET A 192 7.89 23.24 -6.33
N ILE A 193 7.55 24.29 -5.58
CA ILE A 193 6.89 24.14 -4.27
C ILE A 193 5.42 23.72 -4.42
N ARG A 194 4.70 24.25 -5.41
CA ARG A 194 3.31 23.86 -5.72
C ARG A 194 3.22 22.38 -6.09
N ASP A 195 4.10 21.90 -6.96
CA ASP A 195 4.11 20.50 -7.40
C ASP A 195 4.27 19.54 -6.20
N GLY A 196 5.08 19.89 -5.20
CA GLY A 196 5.29 19.07 -4.01
C GLY A 196 4.20 19.23 -2.95
N SER A 197 3.63 20.42 -2.81
CA SER A 197 2.67 20.73 -1.72
C SER A 197 1.22 20.48 -2.12
N ILE A 198 0.83 20.86 -3.33
CA ILE A 198 -0.51 20.68 -3.89
C ILE A 198 -0.58 19.35 -4.62
N GLY A 199 0.41 19.07 -5.48
CA GLY A 199 0.48 17.89 -6.31
C GLY A 199 0.57 18.24 -7.80
N THR A 200 0.73 17.21 -8.62
CA THR A 200 0.87 17.33 -10.08
C THR A 200 -0.35 16.76 -10.78
N ALA A 201 -0.47 17.01 -12.09
CA ALA A 201 -1.60 16.54 -12.90
C ALA A 201 -1.66 15.00 -13.06
N TYR A 202 -0.64 14.27 -12.58
CA TYR A 202 -0.51 12.84 -12.76
C TYR A 202 -1.16 12.05 -11.62
N SER A 203 -1.66 10.84 -11.92
CA SER A 203 -2.36 10.00 -10.93
C SER A 203 -1.52 9.58 -9.71
N GLY A 204 -0.19 9.63 -9.82
CA GLY A 204 0.76 9.40 -8.73
C GLY A 204 1.30 10.68 -8.08
N GLY A 205 0.93 11.85 -8.62
CA GLY A 205 1.39 13.19 -8.26
C GLY A 205 0.80 13.75 -6.98
N TYR A 206 0.77 12.97 -5.90
CA TYR A 206 0.20 13.45 -4.63
C TYR A 206 1.10 14.49 -3.98
N GLY A 207 0.59 15.70 -3.79
CA GLY A 207 1.25 16.69 -2.93
C GLY A 207 0.96 16.49 -1.45
N LEU A 208 1.72 17.19 -0.60
CA LEU A 208 1.58 17.15 0.86
C LEU A 208 0.14 17.36 1.34
N ALA A 209 -0.63 18.28 0.73
CA ALA A 209 -2.02 18.56 1.10
C ALA A 209 -2.90 17.30 0.98
N SER A 210 -2.78 16.60 -0.16
CA SER A 210 -3.48 15.34 -0.39
C SER A 210 -3.02 14.26 0.60
N LEU A 211 -1.72 14.17 0.85
CA LEU A 211 -1.13 13.15 1.74
C LEU A 211 -1.52 13.36 3.20
N ILE A 212 -1.63 14.60 3.67
CA ILE A 212 -2.16 14.93 5.01
C ILE A 212 -3.63 14.48 5.11
N ASN A 213 -4.45 14.74 4.10
CA ASN A 213 -5.83 14.30 4.09
C ASN A 213 -5.95 12.76 4.06
N MET A 214 -5.01 12.07 3.40
CA MET A 214 -4.96 10.60 3.32
C MET A 214 -4.36 9.94 4.57
N ALA A 215 -3.60 10.68 5.39
CA ALA A 215 -2.93 10.16 6.57
C ALA A 215 -3.89 9.64 7.66
N ASP A 216 -5.18 10.04 7.59
CA ASP A 216 -6.26 9.57 8.45
C ASP A 216 -5.99 9.84 9.94
N ARG A 217 -5.49 11.04 10.23
CA ARG A 217 -5.23 11.54 11.58
C ARG A 217 -5.63 13.00 11.69
N THR A 218 -6.10 13.39 12.88
CA THR A 218 -6.44 14.78 13.22
C THR A 218 -5.41 15.44 14.12
N THR A 219 -4.37 14.71 14.52
CA THR A 219 -3.27 15.17 15.39
C THR A 219 -1.98 15.36 14.59
N VAL A 220 -0.91 15.84 15.23
CA VAL A 220 0.42 16.06 14.60
C VAL A 220 0.95 14.82 13.85
N ALA A 221 0.55 13.61 14.28
CA ALA A 221 0.84 12.36 13.59
C ALA A 221 0.44 12.37 12.10
N GLY A 222 -0.56 13.16 11.70
CA GLY A 222 -0.95 13.35 10.30
C GLY A 222 0.17 13.89 9.43
N PHE A 223 1.01 14.78 9.94
CA PHE A 223 2.18 15.31 9.21
C PHE A 223 3.27 14.25 9.05
N TYR A 224 3.58 13.51 10.12
CA TYR A 224 4.63 12.48 10.08
C TYR A 224 4.23 11.29 9.19
N ARG A 225 2.96 10.89 9.24
CA ARG A 225 2.40 9.92 8.30
C ARG A 225 2.44 10.45 6.87
N ALA A 226 2.04 11.69 6.63
CA ALA A 226 2.12 12.30 5.30
C ALA A 226 3.56 12.33 4.77
N ALA A 227 4.56 12.61 5.60
CA ALA A 227 5.97 12.53 5.22
C ALA A 227 6.37 11.11 4.79
N ARG A 228 5.91 10.09 5.51
CA ARG A 228 6.12 8.68 5.13
C ARG A 228 5.45 8.36 3.79
N LEU A 229 4.22 8.81 3.59
CA LEU A 229 3.48 8.63 2.34
C LEU A 229 4.13 9.38 1.17
N TYR A 230 4.69 10.57 1.41
CA TYR A 230 5.42 11.34 0.40
C TYR A 230 6.64 10.58 -0.09
N ASN A 231 7.44 10.05 0.83
CA ASN A 231 8.68 9.35 0.52
C ASN A 231 8.50 7.95 -0.08
N SER A 232 7.53 7.19 0.44
CA SER A 232 7.37 5.77 0.11
C SER A 232 6.14 5.46 -0.75
N GLY A 233 5.39 6.49 -1.14
CA GLY A 233 4.14 6.38 -1.90
C GLY A 233 2.89 6.39 -1.00
N ALA A 234 1.78 6.86 -1.60
CA ALA A 234 0.50 7.13 -0.92
C ALA A 234 -0.14 5.93 -0.19
N TYR A 235 0.31 4.71 -0.50
CA TYR A 235 -0.21 3.46 0.05
C TYR A 235 0.82 2.71 0.92
N SER A 236 1.95 3.35 1.23
CA SER A 236 3.05 2.71 1.97
C SER A 236 2.73 2.33 3.42
N LEU A 237 1.63 2.84 3.98
CA LEU A 237 1.15 2.57 5.33
C LEU A 237 -0.05 1.61 5.38
N GLU A 238 -0.42 0.97 4.27
CA GLU A 238 -1.55 0.01 4.27
C GLU A 238 -1.29 -1.24 5.15
N SER A 239 -0.02 -1.54 5.43
CA SER A 239 0.39 -2.78 6.10
C SER A 239 1.15 -2.58 7.41
N THR A 240 1.39 -1.34 7.80
CA THR A 240 2.15 -0.95 8.99
C THR A 240 1.73 0.44 9.46
N ASP A 241 1.75 0.65 10.77
CA ASP A 241 1.67 1.99 11.35
C ASP A 241 3.06 2.55 11.69
N ASP A 242 4.13 1.75 11.64
CA ASP A 242 5.50 2.24 11.87
C ASP A 242 5.97 3.12 10.71
N LEU A 243 6.38 4.34 11.04
CA LEU A 243 6.88 5.33 10.08
C LEU A 243 8.34 5.10 9.72
N VAL A 244 9.05 4.25 10.46
CA VAL A 244 10.38 3.76 10.11
C VAL A 244 10.23 2.39 9.44
N SER A 245 10.76 2.24 8.23
CA SER A 245 10.69 0.97 7.50
C SER A 245 12.02 0.59 6.90
N THR A 246 12.40 -0.67 7.06
CA THR A 246 13.59 -1.28 6.45
C THR A 246 13.28 -1.93 5.09
N ILE A 247 12.07 -1.75 4.54
CA ILE A 247 11.61 -2.42 3.32
C ILE A 247 11.39 -1.39 2.20
N GLY A 248 12.11 -1.54 1.09
CA GLY A 248 11.95 -0.76 -0.14
C GLY A 248 13.17 0.11 -0.50
N ALA A 249 13.12 0.75 -1.68
CA ALA A 249 14.15 1.69 -2.16
C ALA A 249 14.05 3.11 -1.57
N ALA A 250 13.14 3.30 -0.62
CA ALA A 250 12.82 4.59 0.01
C ALA A 250 13.63 4.80 1.30
N THR A 251 13.78 6.05 1.75
CA THR A 251 14.62 6.38 2.91
C THR A 251 13.94 5.93 4.21
N SER A 252 14.52 4.95 4.89
CA SER A 252 13.92 4.31 6.07
C SER A 252 13.53 5.27 7.19
N CYS A 253 14.36 6.28 7.46
CA CYS A 253 14.19 7.26 8.53
C CYS A 253 13.46 8.54 8.10
N TYR A 254 12.92 8.61 6.88
CA TYR A 254 12.44 9.88 6.29
C TYR A 254 11.48 10.66 7.20
N ALA A 255 10.46 10.00 7.75
CA ALA A 255 9.50 10.67 8.64
C ALA A 255 10.18 11.16 9.94
N SER A 256 11.12 10.38 10.49
CA SER A 256 11.93 10.78 11.65
C SER A 256 12.82 11.97 11.32
N ASP A 257 13.46 11.98 10.16
CA ASP A 257 14.28 13.12 9.71
C ASP A 257 13.45 14.39 9.58
N ILE A 258 12.24 14.29 9.02
CA ILE A 258 11.30 15.42 8.94
C ILE A 258 10.94 15.92 10.35
N ALA A 259 10.63 15.03 11.30
CA ALA A 259 10.38 15.40 12.69
C ALA A 259 11.56 16.13 13.34
N ASN A 260 12.78 15.64 13.11
CA ASN A 260 14.00 16.29 13.61
C ASN A 260 14.24 17.67 12.98
N ARG A 261 14.00 17.83 11.68
CA ARG A 261 14.12 19.14 11.00
C ARG A 261 13.16 20.17 11.59
N LEU A 262 11.93 19.74 11.87
CA LEU A 262 10.91 20.59 12.50
C LEU A 262 11.31 21.03 13.92
N THR A 263 12.16 20.28 14.61
CA THR A 263 12.67 20.60 15.95
C THR A 263 14.09 21.21 15.96
N GLY A 264 14.66 21.53 14.79
CA GLY A 264 15.92 22.26 14.69
C GLY A 264 17.17 21.45 14.33
N TRP A 265 17.01 20.19 13.90
CA TRP A 265 18.13 19.40 13.38
C TRP A 265 18.63 19.97 12.05
N THR A 266 19.94 20.22 11.98
CA THR A 266 20.60 20.73 10.78
C THR A 266 21.73 19.80 10.32
N THR A 267 22.73 19.57 11.18
CA THR A 267 23.97 18.86 10.86
C THR A 267 24.41 17.81 11.88
N ALA A 268 23.74 17.71 13.03
CA ALA A 268 24.09 16.72 14.04
C ALA A 268 24.07 15.30 13.48
N ALA A 269 24.99 14.45 13.95
CA ALA A 269 25.09 13.07 13.51
C ALA A 269 23.79 12.30 13.77
N THR A 270 23.37 11.48 12.81
CA THR A 270 22.19 10.62 12.96
C THR A 270 22.56 9.35 13.72
N ASN A 271 21.69 8.91 14.62
CA ASN A 271 21.91 7.73 15.48
C ASN A 271 21.26 6.46 14.91
N PHE A 272 21.21 6.30 13.58
CA PHE A 272 20.67 5.08 12.99
C PHE A 272 21.70 3.95 13.17
N PRO A 273 21.37 2.81 13.81
CA PRO A 273 22.34 1.75 14.06
C PRO A 273 22.85 1.18 12.73
N THR A 274 24.10 1.50 12.41
CA THR A 274 24.89 0.77 11.42
C THR A 274 25.41 -0.48 12.12
N SER A 275 24.85 -1.65 11.79
CA SER A 275 25.21 -2.99 12.31
C SER A 275 24.64 -3.39 13.69
N PHE A 276 23.88 -4.49 13.68
CA PHE A 276 23.68 -5.36 14.82
C PHE A 276 25.01 -6.13 15.02
N SER A 277 25.86 -5.69 15.95
CA SER A 277 27.02 -6.46 16.37
C SER A 277 26.56 -7.51 17.38
N VAL A 278 26.37 -8.75 16.92
CA VAL A 278 26.31 -9.90 17.83
C VAL A 278 27.71 -10.04 18.44
N SER A 279 27.84 -9.74 19.73
CA SER A 279 29.00 -10.15 20.52
C SER A 279 28.99 -11.67 20.56
N ILE A 280 29.83 -12.29 19.73
CA ILE A 280 30.12 -13.73 19.84
C ILE A 280 31.01 -13.88 21.08
N GLY A 281 30.46 -14.51 22.12
CA GLY A 281 31.21 -14.91 23.30
C GLY A 281 32.39 -15.81 22.95
N ASP A 282 33.38 -15.80 23.84
CA ASP A 282 34.72 -16.37 23.68
C ASP A 282 34.78 -17.78 23.03
N PRO A 283 35.78 -18.06 22.18
CA PRO A 283 35.91 -19.36 21.52
C PRO A 283 36.37 -20.43 22.51
N ILE A 284 35.53 -21.44 22.72
CA ILE A 284 35.92 -22.71 23.34
C ILE A 284 36.79 -23.48 22.34
N HIS A 285 38.02 -23.75 22.74
CA HIS A 285 38.99 -24.60 22.05
C HIS A 285 38.48 -26.04 21.87
N PHE A 286 38.54 -26.59 20.65
CA PHE A 286 38.60 -28.04 20.43
C PHE A 286 39.55 -28.40 19.28
N HIS A 287 40.48 -29.31 19.58
CA HIS A 287 41.51 -29.86 18.69
C HIS A 287 40.93 -30.92 17.72
N PRO A 288 41.50 -31.10 16.50
CA PRO A 288 40.98 -32.03 15.49
C PRO A 288 41.70 -33.38 15.50
N THR A 289 40.96 -34.48 15.27
CA THR A 289 41.55 -35.77 14.86
C THR A 289 40.64 -36.55 13.91
N GLY A 290 41.17 -36.86 12.70
CA GLY A 290 41.23 -38.25 12.21
C GLY A 290 40.16 -38.80 11.25
N ASN A 291 40.47 -38.74 9.94
CA ASN A 291 40.27 -39.75 8.86
C ASN A 291 39.20 -40.86 8.96
N ARG A 292 38.31 -40.92 7.94
CA ARG A 292 37.99 -42.17 7.19
C ARG A 292 37.34 -41.90 5.81
N ARG A 293 37.65 -42.76 4.81
CA ARG A 293 37.27 -42.70 3.38
C ARG A 293 35.92 -43.39 3.06
N LEU A 294 35.17 -42.79 2.12
CA LEU A 294 34.40 -43.28 0.91
C LEU A 294 33.61 -44.62 0.94
N PRO A 295 32.53 -44.85 0.13
CA PRO A 295 32.40 -44.42 -1.28
C PRO A 295 31.02 -43.99 -1.84
N GLU A 296 31.06 -43.70 -3.14
CA GLU A 296 30.13 -43.09 -4.10
C GLU A 296 28.84 -43.86 -4.42
N SER A 297 27.83 -43.15 -4.95
CA SER A 297 27.08 -43.60 -6.14
C SER A 297 26.39 -42.44 -6.87
N HIS A 298 26.58 -42.43 -8.20
CA HIS A 298 26.15 -41.47 -9.21
C HIS A 298 24.63 -41.37 -9.40
N THR A 299 24.14 -40.22 -9.91
CA THR A 299 23.62 -40.12 -11.31
C THR A 299 23.27 -38.67 -11.72
N SER A 300 23.52 -38.46 -13.01
CA SER A 300 23.55 -37.25 -13.82
C SER A 300 22.17 -36.66 -14.16
N SER A 301 22.04 -35.34 -14.35
CA SER A 301 22.03 -34.74 -15.70
C SER A 301 21.57 -33.27 -15.72
N SER A 302 22.29 -32.53 -16.56
CA SER A 302 22.37 -31.10 -16.83
C SER A 302 21.20 -30.55 -17.65
N TYR A 303 20.86 -29.25 -17.51
CA TYR A 303 20.57 -28.36 -18.66
C TYR A 303 20.90 -26.88 -18.36
N LEU A 304 21.35 -26.23 -19.43
CA LEU A 304 21.91 -24.88 -19.63
C LEU A 304 21.21 -23.71 -18.91
N ARG A 305 22.02 -22.78 -18.38
CA ARG A 305 21.61 -21.38 -18.14
C ARG A 305 22.06 -20.50 -19.31
N LEU A 306 21.10 -19.80 -19.92
CA LEU A 306 21.32 -18.67 -20.81
C LEU A 306 21.39 -17.40 -19.95
N SER A 307 22.54 -16.74 -19.96
CA SER A 307 22.80 -15.52 -19.19
C SER A 307 22.29 -14.28 -19.93
N MET A 308 21.37 -13.54 -19.31
CA MET A 308 21.05 -12.15 -19.68
C MET A 308 21.33 -11.29 -18.44
N GLN A 309 22.40 -10.50 -18.49
CA GLN A 309 22.80 -9.59 -17.43
C GLN A 309 21.88 -8.36 -17.43
N ILE A 310 21.20 -8.11 -16.31
CA ILE A 310 20.56 -6.83 -16.01
C ILE A 310 21.33 -6.23 -14.83
N ILE A 311 21.82 -5.01 -15.06
CA ILE A 311 22.55 -4.17 -14.12
C ILE A 311 21.58 -3.72 -13.02
N LEU A 312 21.90 -3.99 -11.75
CA LEU A 312 21.16 -3.50 -10.57
C LEU A 312 21.84 -2.21 -10.06
N PRO A 313 21.10 -1.10 -9.83
CA PRO A 313 21.63 0.05 -9.12
C PRO A 313 21.52 -0.12 -7.59
N SER A 314 22.44 0.55 -6.90
CA SER A 314 22.70 0.58 -5.47
C SER A 314 21.57 1.18 -4.60
N SER A 315 21.30 0.57 -3.44
CA SER A 315 20.48 1.11 -2.35
C SER A 315 21.27 2.13 -1.52
N ASN A 316 20.77 3.37 -1.38
CA ASN A 316 21.37 4.39 -0.52
C ASN A 316 20.97 4.17 0.95
N MET A 317 21.94 3.84 1.80
CA MET A 317 21.82 3.95 3.27
C MET A 317 22.10 5.39 3.71
N CYS A 318 21.62 5.77 4.89
CA CYS A 318 21.81 7.08 5.50
C CYS A 318 23.29 7.49 5.47
N THR A 319 23.66 8.42 4.58
CA THR A 319 24.98 9.04 4.54
C THR A 319 24.87 10.50 4.91
N ALA A 320 25.57 10.90 5.96
CA ALA A 320 26.00 12.27 6.16
C ALA A 320 27.11 12.56 5.14
N SER A 321 26.98 13.65 4.38
CA SER A 321 28.07 14.18 3.59
C SER A 321 29.01 15.02 4.46
N HIS A 322 30.31 14.92 4.15
CA HIS A 322 31.47 15.74 4.55
C HIS A 322 32.39 15.27 5.69
N GLN A 323 33.63 14.90 5.30
CA GLN A 323 34.84 15.64 5.70
C GLN A 323 36.04 15.35 4.75
N GLN A 324 36.75 16.42 4.37
CA GLN A 324 37.94 16.49 3.50
C GLN A 324 39.27 16.22 4.24
N SER A 325 40.35 15.91 3.51
CA SER A 325 41.70 16.54 3.60
C SER A 325 42.66 15.97 2.50
N PRO A 326 43.82 16.60 2.18
CA PRO A 326 44.01 17.82 1.40
C PRO A 326 44.72 17.58 0.03
N ILE A 327 44.81 18.66 -0.73
CA ILE A 327 45.30 18.82 -2.12
C ILE A 327 46.69 18.20 -2.39
N GLN A 328 46.80 17.44 -3.48
CA GLN A 328 48.04 17.27 -4.25
C GLN A 328 47.79 17.44 -5.77
N LYS A 329 48.67 18.19 -6.42
CA LYS A 329 48.68 18.65 -7.82
C LYS A 329 48.50 17.51 -8.85
N PRO A 330 47.95 17.78 -10.05
CA PRO A 330 47.75 16.77 -11.08
C PRO A 330 49.06 16.47 -11.83
N THR A 331 49.44 15.19 -11.91
CA THR A 331 50.52 14.71 -12.77
C THR A 331 49.97 13.66 -13.75
N THR A 332 49.96 14.05 -15.03
CA THR A 332 49.97 13.31 -16.30
C THR A 332 49.59 11.81 -16.37
N MET A 333 48.75 11.50 -17.37
CA MET A 333 48.37 10.16 -17.83
C MET A 333 49.56 9.21 -18.11
N ASN A 334 49.36 7.92 -17.81
CA ASN A 334 49.98 6.80 -18.53
C ASN A 334 49.01 5.59 -18.55
N PRO A 335 48.63 5.02 -19.71
CA PRO A 335 47.78 3.84 -19.79
C PRO A 335 48.63 2.57 -19.86
N ASN A 336 48.47 1.63 -18.91
CA ASN A 336 48.66 0.19 -19.17
C ASN A 336 48.23 -0.71 -17.97
N HIS A 337 47.20 -1.52 -18.25
CA HIS A 337 46.80 -2.84 -17.74
C HIS A 337 47.10 -3.30 -16.29
N LYS A 338 46.03 -3.71 -15.57
CA LYS A 338 45.97 -5.00 -14.85
C LYS A 338 44.51 -5.44 -14.57
N ALA A 339 44.24 -6.73 -14.77
CA ALA A 339 42.93 -7.38 -14.64
C ALA A 339 42.42 -7.43 -13.18
N PRO A 340 41.09 -7.49 -12.95
CA PRO A 340 40.53 -7.50 -11.60
C PRO A 340 40.67 -8.85 -10.89
N ILE A 341 41.00 -8.77 -9.60
CA ILE A 341 41.08 -9.86 -8.62
C ILE A 341 39.65 -10.39 -8.32
N PRO A 342 39.42 -11.72 -8.16
CA PRO A 342 38.10 -12.25 -7.83
C PRO A 342 37.67 -11.86 -6.40
N ILE A 343 36.49 -11.24 -6.28
CA ILE A 343 35.88 -10.89 -4.99
C ILE A 343 35.29 -12.16 -4.36
N PRO A 344 35.51 -12.42 -3.05
CA PRO A 344 34.88 -13.54 -2.34
C PRO A 344 33.36 -13.38 -2.29
N GLN A 345 32.60 -14.41 -2.65
CA GLN A 345 31.15 -14.38 -2.56
C GLN A 345 30.71 -14.36 -1.09
N ILE A 346 30.10 -13.24 -0.67
CA ILE A 346 29.40 -13.13 0.61
C ILE A 346 28.04 -13.84 0.45
N PRO A 347 27.67 -14.78 1.35
CA PRO A 347 26.40 -15.49 1.26
C PRO A 347 25.23 -14.51 1.37
N ASN A 348 24.42 -14.47 0.32
CA ASN A 348 23.23 -13.64 0.21
C ASN A 348 22.14 -14.20 1.16
N SER A 349 22.16 -13.81 2.43
CA SER A 349 21.10 -14.16 3.39
C SER A 349 20.03 -13.06 3.41
N GLN A 350 19.31 -12.93 2.29
CA GLN A 350 17.96 -12.38 2.38
C GLN A 350 17.13 -13.31 3.28
N PRO A 351 16.34 -12.79 4.25
CA PRO A 351 15.34 -13.62 4.91
C PRO A 351 14.35 -14.09 3.83
N ASP A 352 14.31 -15.39 3.60
CA ASP A 352 13.39 -15.98 2.64
C ASP A 352 11.95 -15.56 3.00
N PRO A 353 11.17 -14.95 2.09
CA PRO A 353 9.77 -14.63 2.35
C PRO A 353 8.89 -15.85 2.70
N ARG A 354 9.45 -17.07 2.56
CA ARG A 354 8.87 -18.34 3.01
C ARG A 354 9.17 -18.69 4.46
N LEU A 355 10.03 -17.94 5.15
CA LEU A 355 10.41 -18.24 6.53
C LEU A 355 9.35 -17.70 7.51
N LEU A 356 8.82 -18.60 8.33
CA LEU A 356 7.94 -18.26 9.44
C LEU A 356 8.71 -17.43 10.47
N HIS A 357 8.58 -16.10 10.40
CA HIS A 357 9.13 -15.20 11.42
C HIS A 357 8.18 -15.15 12.63
N PRO A 358 8.59 -15.64 13.82
CA PRO A 358 7.73 -15.70 15.00
C PRO A 358 7.16 -14.34 15.43
N GLU A 359 7.94 -13.28 15.22
CA GLU A 359 7.59 -11.90 15.57
C GLU A 359 6.38 -11.35 14.78
N ARG A 360 6.04 -11.95 13.63
CA ARG A 360 4.85 -11.55 12.86
C ARG A 360 3.55 -12.12 13.42
N TRP A 361 3.61 -13.17 14.23
CA TRP A 361 2.43 -13.84 14.81
C TRP A 361 1.86 -13.11 16.03
N THR A 362 2.65 -12.24 16.66
CA THR A 362 2.23 -11.43 17.82
C THR A 362 1.64 -10.08 17.41
N SER A 363 1.57 -9.77 16.10
CA SER A 363 1.05 -8.51 15.60
C SER A 363 -0.48 -8.38 15.80
N ILE A 364 -0.88 -7.54 16.75
CA ILE A 364 -2.29 -7.22 17.01
C ILE A 364 -3.02 -6.72 15.75
N HIS A 365 -2.33 -5.97 14.89
CA HIS A 365 -2.89 -5.46 13.64
C HIS A 365 -3.17 -6.58 12.65
N LEU A 366 -2.27 -7.57 12.55
CA LEU A 366 -2.47 -8.72 11.66
C LEU A 366 -3.68 -9.56 12.08
N TRP A 367 -3.86 -9.75 13.39
CA TRP A 367 -5.05 -10.39 13.95
C TRP A 367 -6.33 -9.60 13.71
N LYS A 368 -6.30 -8.26 13.85
CA LYS A 368 -7.45 -7.40 13.50
C LYS A 368 -7.82 -7.53 12.02
N CYS A 369 -6.83 -7.55 11.11
CA CYS A 369 -7.08 -7.78 9.69
C CYS A 369 -7.66 -9.17 9.43
N ALA A 370 -7.15 -10.22 10.08
CA ALA A 370 -7.68 -11.57 9.96
C ALA A 370 -9.13 -11.68 10.48
N MET A 371 -9.48 -10.96 11.55
CA MET A 371 -10.86 -10.86 12.04
C MET A 371 -11.77 -10.14 11.05
N SER A 372 -11.29 -9.08 10.40
CA SER A 372 -12.05 -8.38 9.36
C SER A 372 -12.25 -9.25 8.11
N GLU A 373 -11.24 -10.03 7.69
CA GLU A 373 -11.37 -11.03 6.62
C GLU A 373 -12.37 -12.13 7.01
N CYS A 374 -12.35 -12.60 8.26
CA CYS A 374 -13.35 -13.53 8.79
C CYS A 374 -14.77 -12.99 8.70
N LEU A 375 -14.99 -11.74 9.12
CA LEU A 375 -16.30 -11.07 9.02
C LEU A 375 -16.74 -10.91 7.56
N ALA A 376 -15.85 -10.46 6.68
CA ALA A 376 -16.13 -10.28 5.26
C ALA A 376 -16.53 -11.60 4.58
N SER A 377 -15.76 -12.67 4.83
CA SER A 377 -16.08 -14.03 4.33
C SER A 377 -17.40 -14.52 4.90
N MET A 378 -17.65 -14.32 6.20
CA MET A 378 -18.92 -14.74 6.82
C MET A 378 -20.12 -14.06 6.16
N MET A 379 -20.06 -12.75 5.93
CA MET A 379 -21.14 -11.99 5.28
C MET A 379 -21.38 -12.47 3.85
N TYR A 380 -20.31 -12.63 3.07
CA TYR A 380 -20.39 -13.07 1.69
C TYR A 380 -20.93 -14.50 1.57
N THR A 381 -20.34 -15.44 2.30
CA THR A 381 -20.74 -16.85 2.30
C THR A 381 -22.17 -17.04 2.83
N PHE A 382 -22.59 -16.29 3.85
CA PHE A 382 -23.97 -16.37 4.35
C PHE A 382 -24.98 -15.98 3.27
N MET A 383 -24.72 -14.88 2.56
CA MET A 383 -25.61 -14.39 1.51
C MET A 383 -25.66 -15.34 0.30
N LEU A 384 -24.52 -15.93 -0.09
CA LEU A 384 -24.46 -16.98 -1.11
C LEU A 384 -25.22 -18.24 -0.70
N ASN A 385 -24.99 -18.74 0.51
CA ASN A 385 -25.68 -19.91 1.03
C ASN A 385 -27.19 -19.69 1.07
N TRP A 386 -27.63 -18.51 1.49
CA TRP A 386 -29.04 -18.18 1.62
C TRP A 386 -29.79 -18.28 0.29
N VAL A 387 -29.18 -17.81 -0.80
CA VAL A 387 -29.82 -17.84 -2.12
C VAL A 387 -29.69 -19.20 -2.83
N THR A 388 -28.81 -20.09 -2.36
CA THR A 388 -28.55 -21.40 -2.97
C THR A 388 -29.14 -22.58 -2.20
N ILE A 389 -29.64 -22.35 -0.98
CA ILE A 389 -30.13 -23.40 -0.09
C ILE A 389 -31.30 -24.19 -0.69
N THR A 390 -31.37 -25.49 -0.40
CA THR A 390 -32.56 -26.32 -0.63
C THR A 390 -32.85 -27.29 0.48
N PRO A 391 -34.14 -27.67 0.67
CA PRO A 391 -34.49 -28.77 1.54
C PRO A 391 -33.81 -30.08 1.11
N CYS A 392 -33.38 -30.89 2.07
CA CYS A 392 -32.98 -32.27 1.82
C CYS A 392 -34.19 -33.06 1.29
N PRO A 393 -34.03 -33.87 0.23
CA PRO A 393 -35.06 -34.82 -0.18
C PRO A 393 -35.39 -35.76 0.99
N SER A 394 -36.68 -35.93 1.30
CA SER A 394 -37.12 -36.96 2.24
C SER A 394 -37.31 -38.27 1.48
N ASP A 395 -36.79 -39.39 2.00
CA ASP A 395 -36.83 -40.76 1.42
C ASP A 395 -38.24 -41.30 1.04
N LYS A 396 -39.30 -40.52 1.23
CA LYS A 396 -40.69 -40.93 0.97
C LYS A 396 -41.26 -40.49 -0.38
N ASP A 397 -40.60 -39.58 -1.10
CA ASP A 397 -41.11 -39.08 -2.40
C ASP A 397 -40.21 -39.51 -3.56
N ASN A 398 -40.23 -40.82 -3.84
CA ASN A 398 -39.44 -41.47 -4.89
C ASN A 398 -39.76 -41.04 -6.33
N ASN A 399 -40.55 -39.98 -6.59
CA ASN A 399 -40.95 -39.64 -7.96
C ASN A 399 -41.13 -38.15 -8.31
N THR A 400 -40.76 -37.19 -7.47
CA THR A 400 -40.97 -35.75 -7.82
C THR A 400 -39.83 -34.79 -7.49
N ALA A 401 -38.74 -35.24 -6.87
CA ALA A 401 -37.64 -34.35 -6.52
C ALA A 401 -36.60 -34.15 -7.65
N ASP A 402 -36.57 -34.99 -8.70
CA ASP A 402 -35.33 -35.15 -9.50
C ASP A 402 -35.41 -34.84 -11.01
N SER A 403 -36.52 -34.34 -11.56
CA SER A 403 -36.67 -34.37 -13.03
C SER A 403 -36.28 -33.10 -13.79
N LEU A 404 -36.87 -31.91 -13.58
CA LEU A 404 -36.60 -30.77 -14.49
C LEU A 404 -36.57 -29.38 -13.84
N ASN A 405 -37.10 -29.20 -12.63
CA ASN A 405 -37.02 -27.93 -11.91
C ASN A 405 -35.69 -27.73 -11.16
N ASN A 406 -34.94 -28.82 -10.95
CA ASN A 406 -33.72 -28.86 -10.15
C ASN A 406 -32.49 -28.27 -10.88
N LEU A 407 -32.58 -28.12 -12.20
CA LEU A 407 -31.59 -27.52 -13.07
C LEU A 407 -32.02 -26.14 -13.59
N ASN A 408 -33.12 -25.56 -13.09
CA ASN A 408 -33.59 -24.26 -13.54
C ASN A 408 -32.54 -23.19 -13.28
N THR A 409 -31.89 -22.75 -14.36
CA THR A 409 -31.00 -21.58 -14.46
C THR A 409 -31.56 -20.39 -13.68
N ILE A 410 -32.88 -20.19 -13.75
CA ILE A 410 -33.60 -19.09 -13.09
C ILE A 410 -33.37 -19.07 -11.56
N ARG A 411 -33.20 -20.24 -10.92
CA ARG A 411 -33.05 -20.34 -9.45
C ARG A 411 -31.70 -19.83 -8.94
N PHE A 412 -30.71 -19.69 -9.83
CA PHE A 412 -29.37 -19.21 -9.49
C PHE A 412 -29.13 -17.78 -9.96
N LEU A 413 -30.12 -17.13 -10.59
CA LEU A 413 -30.04 -15.70 -10.89
C LEU A 413 -29.77 -14.81 -9.66
N PRO A 414 -30.26 -15.14 -8.44
CA PRO A 414 -29.86 -14.37 -7.26
C PRO A 414 -28.37 -14.49 -6.92
N VAL A 415 -27.70 -15.59 -7.26
CA VAL A 415 -26.23 -15.74 -7.09
C VAL A 415 -25.50 -14.69 -7.92
N THR A 416 -25.99 -14.40 -9.13
CA THR A 416 -25.47 -13.33 -9.99
C THR A 416 -25.46 -11.97 -9.31
N ILE A 417 -26.53 -11.65 -8.57
CA ILE A 417 -26.63 -10.40 -7.82
C ILE A 417 -25.58 -10.37 -6.71
N ILE A 418 -25.39 -11.48 -6.01
CA ILE A 418 -24.38 -11.58 -4.94
C ILE A 418 -22.96 -11.46 -5.51
N ASN A 419 -22.63 -12.15 -6.61
CA ASN A 419 -21.29 -12.13 -7.19
C ASN A 419 -20.96 -10.84 -7.93
N ILE A 420 -21.89 -10.27 -8.71
CA ILE A 420 -21.63 -9.05 -9.51
C ILE A 420 -21.80 -7.79 -8.68
N LEU A 421 -22.71 -7.75 -7.69
CA LEU A 421 -23.00 -6.54 -6.92
C LEU A 421 -22.46 -6.61 -5.50
N LEU A 422 -22.81 -7.66 -4.74
CA LEU A 422 -22.49 -7.69 -3.31
C LEU A 422 -21.01 -7.98 -3.04
N LEU A 423 -20.39 -8.92 -3.76
CA LEU A 423 -18.97 -9.27 -3.59
C LEU A 423 -18.06 -8.06 -3.85
N PRO A 424 -18.20 -7.29 -4.95
CA PRO A 424 -17.41 -6.08 -5.15
C PRO A 424 -17.60 -5.04 -4.04
N LEU A 425 -18.82 -4.90 -3.51
CA LEU A 425 -19.11 -3.97 -2.41
C LEU A 425 -18.49 -4.41 -1.08
N ILE A 426 -18.47 -5.72 -0.81
CA ILE A 426 -17.77 -6.27 0.36
C ILE A 426 -16.26 -6.06 0.18
N ILE A 427 -15.71 -6.39 -1.00
CA ILE A 427 -14.29 -6.17 -1.31
C ILE A 427 -13.93 -4.70 -1.13
N THR A 428 -14.70 -3.75 -1.68
CA THR A 428 -14.40 -2.30 -1.52
C THR A 428 -14.50 -1.84 -0.07
N THR A 429 -15.44 -2.38 0.71
CA THR A 429 -15.61 -2.05 2.12
C THR A 429 -14.38 -2.48 2.94
N PHE A 430 -13.87 -3.68 2.70
CA PHE A 430 -12.73 -4.24 3.43
C PHE A 430 -11.37 -3.95 2.78
N ALA A 431 -11.33 -3.44 1.54
CA ALA A 431 -10.12 -3.14 0.78
C ALA A 431 -9.14 -2.27 1.58
N ARG A 432 -9.64 -1.21 2.23
CA ARG A 432 -8.82 -0.28 3.02
C ARG A 432 -8.24 -0.91 4.29
N SER A 433 -8.92 -1.92 4.85
CA SER A 433 -8.53 -2.53 6.14
C SER A 433 -7.67 -3.78 5.99
N THR A 434 -7.91 -4.58 4.95
CA THR A 434 -7.30 -5.92 4.81
C THR A 434 -6.68 -6.16 3.43
N GLY A 435 -6.98 -5.33 2.44
CA GLY A 435 -6.78 -5.62 1.02
C GLY A 435 -8.01 -6.24 0.34
N GLY A 436 -9.07 -6.56 1.11
CA GLY A 436 -10.36 -7.01 0.58
C GLY A 436 -10.25 -8.35 -0.15
N HIS A 437 -9.57 -9.34 0.44
CA HIS A 437 -9.39 -10.63 -0.22
C HIS A 437 -10.69 -11.44 -0.20
N VAL A 438 -11.39 -11.46 0.93
CA VAL A 438 -12.73 -12.03 1.19
C VAL A 438 -12.84 -13.54 0.98
N THR A 439 -12.01 -14.12 0.13
CA THR A 439 -12.01 -15.53 -0.24
C THR A 439 -10.58 -16.09 -0.19
N PRO A 440 -10.43 -17.36 0.20
CA PRO A 440 -9.13 -18.03 0.20
C PRO A 440 -8.38 -18.02 -1.13
N ILE A 441 -9.09 -18.15 -2.26
CA ILE A 441 -8.47 -18.22 -3.59
C ILE A 441 -7.79 -16.91 -3.99
N ILE A 442 -8.37 -15.78 -3.62
CA ILE A 442 -7.79 -14.45 -3.85
C ILE A 442 -6.57 -14.26 -2.94
N THR A 443 -6.65 -14.70 -1.68
CA THR A 443 -5.51 -14.70 -0.75
C THR A 443 -4.35 -15.55 -1.28
N LEU A 444 -4.64 -16.74 -1.78
CA LEU A 444 -3.64 -17.65 -2.30
C LEU A 444 -2.99 -17.10 -3.59
N SER A 445 -3.79 -16.49 -4.48
CA SER A 445 -3.30 -15.78 -5.66
C SER A 445 -2.36 -14.62 -5.27
N ALA A 446 -2.76 -13.79 -4.31
CA ALA A 446 -1.94 -12.70 -3.79
C ALA A 446 -0.64 -13.20 -3.15
N TYR A 447 -0.65 -14.37 -2.50
CA TYR A 447 0.54 -14.97 -1.94
C TYR A 447 1.53 -15.43 -3.03
N PHE A 448 1.06 -16.18 -4.03
CA PHE A 448 1.92 -16.69 -5.11
C PHE A 448 2.45 -15.59 -6.04
N THR A 449 1.72 -14.48 -6.17
CA THR A 449 2.16 -13.28 -6.90
C THR A 449 3.06 -12.35 -6.07
N ARG A 450 3.40 -12.73 -4.83
CA ARG A 450 4.21 -11.96 -3.86
C ARG A 450 3.57 -10.65 -3.38
N GLY A 451 2.25 -10.54 -3.45
CA GLY A 451 1.48 -9.42 -2.90
C GLY A 451 1.27 -9.48 -1.39
N ILE A 452 1.35 -10.66 -0.75
CA ILE A 452 1.27 -10.82 0.71
C ILE A 452 2.30 -11.80 1.27
N SER A 453 2.65 -11.65 2.55
CA SER A 453 3.56 -12.57 3.26
C SER A 453 2.90 -13.88 3.67
N LEU A 454 3.69 -14.94 3.89
CA LEU A 454 3.20 -16.26 4.31
C LEU A 454 2.38 -16.22 5.61
N SER A 455 2.81 -15.47 6.63
CA SER A 455 2.09 -15.38 7.91
C SER A 455 0.72 -14.70 7.74
N ARG A 456 0.63 -13.66 6.89
CA ARG A 456 -0.64 -13.00 6.54
C ARG A 456 -1.54 -13.95 5.75
N ALA A 457 -0.98 -14.67 4.79
CA ALA A 457 -1.73 -15.65 4.02
C ALA A 457 -2.35 -16.72 4.94
N ILE A 458 -1.57 -17.28 5.87
CA ILE A 458 -2.07 -18.29 6.82
C ILE A 458 -3.19 -17.72 7.71
N LEU A 459 -3.00 -16.52 8.28
CA LEU A 459 -4.02 -15.93 9.14
C LEU A 459 -5.28 -15.52 8.38
N TYR A 460 -5.16 -15.04 7.14
CA TYR A 460 -6.30 -14.72 6.29
C TYR A 460 -7.05 -16.00 5.91
N LEU A 461 -6.36 -17.05 5.46
CA LEU A 461 -6.98 -18.34 5.17
C LEU A 461 -7.70 -18.91 6.41
N THR A 462 -7.08 -18.79 7.59
CA THR A 462 -7.70 -19.22 8.85
C THR A 462 -8.93 -18.38 9.18
N GLY A 463 -8.85 -17.06 9.06
CA GLY A 463 -9.99 -16.17 9.29
C GLY A 463 -11.14 -16.43 8.32
N GLN A 464 -10.83 -16.55 7.02
CA GLN A 464 -11.80 -16.78 5.95
C GLN A 464 -12.50 -18.14 6.10
N THR A 465 -11.77 -19.20 6.46
CA THR A 465 -12.36 -20.52 6.75
C THR A 465 -13.25 -20.50 7.99
N VAL A 466 -12.82 -19.85 9.09
CA VAL A 466 -13.67 -19.64 10.28
C VAL A 466 -14.93 -18.86 9.92
N GLY A 467 -14.81 -17.80 9.12
CA GLY A 467 -15.94 -17.02 8.64
C GLY A 467 -16.94 -17.85 7.83
N GLY A 468 -16.45 -18.72 6.94
CA GLY A 468 -17.28 -19.66 6.19
C GLY A 468 -18.03 -20.67 7.07
N VAL A 469 -17.36 -21.21 8.11
CA VAL A 469 -17.99 -22.11 9.10
C VAL A 469 -19.09 -21.37 9.88
N LEU A 470 -18.80 -20.16 10.35
CA LEU A 470 -19.78 -19.32 11.06
C LEU A 470 -20.98 -18.98 10.18
N ALA A 471 -20.75 -18.72 8.89
CA ALA A 471 -21.81 -18.49 7.91
C ALA A 471 -22.69 -19.73 7.73
N GLY A 472 -22.11 -20.92 7.59
CA GLY A 472 -22.86 -22.17 7.50
C GLY A 472 -23.74 -22.42 8.72
N TRP A 473 -23.20 -22.19 9.92
CA TRP A 473 -23.96 -22.28 11.16
C TRP A 473 -25.08 -21.23 11.24
N ALA A 474 -24.81 -20.00 10.85
CA ALA A 474 -25.81 -18.93 10.78
C ALA A 474 -26.94 -19.29 9.79
N THR A 475 -26.61 -19.90 8.64
CA THR A 475 -27.59 -20.38 7.67
C THR A 475 -28.49 -21.48 8.24
N GLU A 476 -27.92 -22.48 8.94
CA GLU A 476 -28.68 -23.56 9.61
C GLU A 476 -29.69 -22.97 10.61
N ARG A 477 -29.24 -21.99 11.41
CA ARG A 477 -30.08 -21.31 12.41
C ARG A 477 -31.14 -20.42 11.79
N ALA A 478 -30.80 -19.67 10.74
CA ALA A 478 -31.75 -18.82 10.03
C ALA A 478 -32.84 -19.64 9.30
N TYR A 479 -32.50 -20.84 8.83
CA TYR A 479 -33.46 -21.74 8.19
C TYR A 479 -34.36 -22.51 9.19
N GLY A 480 -33.88 -22.71 10.42
CA GLY A 480 -34.64 -23.38 11.47
C GLY A 480 -34.40 -24.89 11.56
N GLY A 481 -33.29 -25.41 11.02
CA GLY A 481 -32.92 -26.83 11.15
C GLY A 481 -31.83 -27.30 10.19
N ARG A 482 -31.39 -28.56 10.36
CA ARG A 482 -30.31 -29.22 9.59
C ARG A 482 -30.75 -29.84 8.26
N GLY A 483 -32.03 -29.80 7.92
CA GLY A 483 -32.59 -30.43 6.73
C GLY A 483 -32.32 -29.65 5.44
N VAL A 484 -31.12 -29.08 5.29
CA VAL A 484 -30.77 -28.19 4.18
C VAL A 484 -29.42 -28.50 3.57
N ILE A 485 -29.34 -28.35 2.25
CA ILE A 485 -28.13 -28.54 1.46
C ILE A 485 -27.82 -27.24 0.74
N VAL A 486 -26.57 -26.81 0.82
CA VAL A 486 -25.99 -25.74 -0.01
C VAL A 486 -25.52 -26.38 -1.32
N ARG A 487 -26.09 -25.94 -2.43
CA ARG A 487 -25.93 -26.64 -3.73
C ARG A 487 -24.56 -26.47 -4.37
N GLU A 488 -23.85 -25.38 -4.09
CA GLU A 488 -22.52 -25.12 -4.62
C GLU A 488 -21.44 -26.04 -3.98
N CYS A 489 -21.77 -26.69 -2.87
CA CYS A 489 -20.89 -27.64 -2.17
C CYS A 489 -21.28 -29.11 -2.40
N PHE A 490 -22.30 -29.38 -3.21
CA PHE A 490 -22.85 -30.73 -3.40
C PHE A 490 -23.03 -31.06 -4.89
N PHE A 491 -22.50 -32.20 -5.31
CA PHE A 491 -22.70 -32.74 -6.66
C PHE A 491 -23.19 -34.19 -6.58
N ASN A 492 -24.04 -34.59 -7.53
CA ASN A 492 -24.56 -35.96 -7.57
C ASN A 492 -23.52 -36.87 -8.26
N THR A 493 -22.90 -37.76 -7.47
CA THR A 493 -21.92 -38.76 -7.93
C THR A 493 -22.50 -39.81 -8.87
N GLU A 494 -23.82 -39.96 -8.95
CA GLU A 494 -24.51 -40.86 -9.88
C GLU A 494 -24.63 -40.25 -11.29
N LYS A 495 -24.64 -38.91 -11.39
CA LYS A 495 -24.75 -38.18 -12.66
C LYS A 495 -23.41 -37.68 -13.17
N VAL A 496 -22.43 -37.45 -12.28
CA VAL A 496 -21.12 -36.87 -12.62
C VAL A 496 -19.99 -37.59 -11.90
N SER A 497 -18.94 -37.97 -12.64
CA SER A 497 -17.74 -38.60 -12.06
C SER A 497 -16.95 -37.63 -11.18
N THR A 498 -16.45 -38.11 -10.03
CA THR A 498 -15.59 -37.33 -9.11
C THR A 498 -14.36 -36.79 -9.80
N ARG A 499 -13.75 -37.57 -10.71
CA ARG A 499 -12.57 -37.14 -11.47
C ARG A 499 -12.87 -35.95 -12.36
N ASP A 500 -14.01 -35.99 -13.06
CA ASP A 500 -14.37 -34.96 -14.02
C ASP A 500 -14.76 -33.67 -13.28
N THR A 501 -15.44 -33.79 -12.13
CA THR A 501 -15.73 -32.67 -11.22
C THR A 501 -14.46 -32.00 -10.70
N TYR A 502 -13.48 -32.79 -10.25
CA TYR A 502 -12.19 -32.28 -9.78
C TYR A 502 -11.44 -31.50 -10.88
N MET A 503 -11.48 -31.98 -12.12
CA MET A 503 -10.87 -31.29 -13.25
C MET A 503 -11.57 -29.95 -13.52
N VAL A 504 -12.91 -29.95 -13.55
CA VAL A 504 -13.69 -28.71 -13.75
C VAL A 504 -13.39 -27.68 -12.66
N GLU A 505 -13.36 -28.07 -11.39
CA GLU A 505 -12.97 -27.20 -10.28
C GLU A 505 -11.56 -26.62 -10.45
N THR A 506 -10.59 -27.49 -10.78
CA THR A 506 -9.18 -27.10 -10.93
C THR A 506 -9.00 -26.08 -12.06
N PHE A 507 -9.57 -26.33 -13.24
CA PHE A 507 -9.47 -25.43 -14.38
C PHE A 507 -10.26 -24.13 -14.17
N SER A 508 -11.41 -24.20 -13.49
CA SER A 508 -12.21 -23.03 -13.12
C SER A 508 -11.45 -22.11 -12.15
N CYS A 509 -10.83 -22.69 -11.11
CA CYS A 509 -9.99 -21.96 -10.16
C CYS A 509 -8.76 -21.35 -10.86
N PHE A 510 -8.11 -22.11 -11.75
CA PHE A 510 -6.96 -21.61 -12.51
C PHE A 510 -7.34 -20.44 -13.44
N ALA A 511 -8.49 -20.54 -14.12
CA ALA A 511 -9.02 -19.46 -14.96
C ALA A 511 -9.33 -18.21 -14.13
N LEU A 512 -9.99 -18.38 -12.98
CA LEU A 512 -10.30 -17.29 -12.05
C LEU A 512 -9.01 -16.58 -11.58
N ILE A 513 -8.02 -17.33 -11.10
CA ILE A 513 -6.74 -16.78 -10.64
C ILE A 513 -6.02 -16.07 -11.78
N THR A 514 -5.97 -16.66 -12.97
CA THR A 514 -5.28 -16.09 -14.13
C THR A 514 -5.92 -14.77 -14.56
N LEU A 515 -7.25 -14.72 -14.61
CA LEU A 515 -8.00 -13.52 -14.98
C LEU A 515 -7.84 -12.43 -13.93
N ILE A 516 -8.06 -12.75 -12.64
CA ILE A 516 -7.87 -11.80 -11.54
C ILE A 516 -6.44 -11.27 -11.53
N THR A 517 -5.43 -12.15 -11.63
CA THR A 517 -4.01 -11.76 -11.65
C THR A 517 -3.69 -10.92 -12.87
N ARG A 518 -4.22 -11.26 -14.05
CA ARG A 518 -4.01 -10.47 -15.26
C ARG A 518 -4.61 -9.08 -15.10
N PHE A 519 -5.84 -8.95 -14.63
CA PHE A 519 -6.44 -7.64 -14.43
C PHE A 519 -5.79 -6.85 -13.28
N ALA A 520 -5.30 -7.53 -12.24
CA ALA A 520 -4.52 -6.92 -11.18
C ALA A 520 -3.13 -6.44 -11.65
N ASN A 521 -2.54 -7.13 -12.64
CA ASN A 521 -1.20 -6.84 -13.18
C ASN A 521 -1.18 -6.03 -14.49
N ASP A 522 -2.29 -5.95 -15.25
CA ASP A 522 -2.41 -5.15 -16.49
C ASP A 522 -2.61 -3.66 -16.17
N GLN A 523 -1.87 -3.20 -15.17
CA GLN A 523 -1.73 -1.82 -14.78
C GLN A 523 -0.81 -1.11 -15.77
N LYS A 524 -1.20 -1.01 -17.04
CA LYS A 524 -0.54 -0.07 -17.96
C LYS A 524 -0.89 1.37 -17.58
N PRO A 525 0.06 2.31 -17.55
CA PRO A 525 -0.24 3.73 -17.29
C PRO A 525 -1.21 4.28 -18.35
N GLY A 526 -2.30 4.96 -17.94
CA GLY A 526 -3.08 5.82 -18.84
C GLY A 526 -4.56 5.49 -19.11
N ARG A 527 -5.23 4.55 -18.41
CA ARG A 527 -6.70 4.33 -18.55
C ARG A 527 -7.48 4.74 -17.28
N MET A 528 -8.55 5.53 -17.46
CA MET A 528 -9.27 6.30 -16.42
C MET A 528 -9.95 5.49 -15.28
N PHE A 529 -10.17 4.18 -15.41
CA PHE A 529 -11.02 3.42 -14.46
C PHE A 529 -10.25 2.40 -13.58
N ARG A 530 -8.96 2.65 -13.32
CA ARG A 530 -7.94 1.65 -12.94
C ARG A 530 -8.01 1.05 -11.52
N GLY A 531 -8.55 1.77 -10.51
CA GLY A 531 -8.60 1.28 -9.12
C GLY A 531 -9.98 0.84 -8.64
N SER A 532 -11.03 1.49 -9.13
CA SER A 532 -12.41 1.17 -8.74
C SER A 532 -12.98 -0.04 -9.47
N LEU A 533 -12.47 -0.40 -10.66
CA LEU A 533 -12.97 -1.55 -11.42
C LEU A 533 -12.44 -2.90 -10.91
N SER A 534 -11.34 -2.93 -10.15
CA SER A 534 -10.73 -4.19 -9.72
C SER A 534 -11.69 -5.08 -8.91
N PRO A 535 -12.43 -4.57 -7.90
CA PRO A 535 -13.44 -5.35 -7.20
C PRO A 535 -14.58 -5.85 -8.10
N TRP A 536 -15.04 -5.02 -9.05
CA TRP A 536 -16.09 -5.40 -10.00
C TRP A 536 -15.62 -6.47 -10.99
N VAL A 537 -14.35 -6.41 -11.42
CA VAL A 537 -13.74 -7.45 -12.26
C VAL A 537 -13.66 -8.77 -11.51
N VAL A 538 -13.33 -8.75 -10.22
CA VAL A 538 -13.37 -9.97 -9.38
C VAL A 538 -14.79 -10.54 -9.35
N GLY A 539 -15.81 -9.72 -9.11
CA GLY A 539 -17.21 -10.15 -9.12
C GLY A 539 -17.69 -10.73 -10.46
N ILE A 540 -17.42 -10.02 -11.56
CA ILE A 540 -17.78 -10.43 -12.92
C ILE A 540 -17.04 -11.70 -13.33
N THR A 541 -15.75 -11.83 -12.98
CA THR A 541 -14.96 -13.03 -13.31
C THR A 541 -15.44 -14.23 -12.52
N THR A 542 -15.71 -14.05 -11.22
CA THR A 542 -16.30 -15.09 -10.36
C THR A 542 -17.62 -15.58 -10.95
N GLU A 543 -18.48 -14.66 -11.38
CA GLU A 543 -19.75 -15.01 -12.01
C GLU A 543 -19.60 -15.71 -13.37
N ALA A 544 -18.66 -15.26 -14.20
CA ALA A 544 -18.40 -15.88 -15.49
C ALA A 544 -17.89 -17.33 -15.34
N VAL A 545 -17.07 -17.60 -14.33
CA VAL A 545 -16.58 -18.95 -14.03
C VAL A 545 -17.69 -19.81 -13.42
N PHE A 546 -18.52 -19.24 -12.55
CA PHE A 546 -19.71 -19.90 -12.01
C PHE A 546 -20.68 -20.38 -13.11
N TRP A 547 -21.06 -19.50 -14.03
CA TRP A 547 -21.93 -19.90 -15.15
C TRP A 547 -21.22 -20.75 -16.18
N GLY A 548 -19.94 -20.47 -16.48
CA GLY A 548 -19.16 -21.21 -17.45
C GLY A 548 -19.05 -22.69 -17.09
N SER A 549 -18.69 -22.99 -15.84
CA SER A 549 -18.61 -24.37 -15.33
C SER A 549 -19.96 -25.09 -15.38
N ARG A 550 -21.05 -24.38 -15.12
CA ARG A 550 -22.42 -24.91 -15.14
C ARG A 550 -22.99 -25.16 -16.54
N LEU A 551 -22.72 -24.25 -17.48
CA LEU A 551 -23.22 -24.35 -18.86
C LEU A 551 -22.47 -25.43 -19.65
N ILE A 552 -21.18 -25.61 -19.36
CA ILE A 552 -20.33 -26.61 -20.02
C ILE A 552 -20.63 -28.02 -19.51
N TYR A 553 -21.01 -28.18 -18.24
CA TYR A 553 -21.26 -29.50 -17.64
C TYR A 553 -22.68 -29.60 -17.06
N GLN A 554 -23.63 -30.04 -17.90
CA GLN A 554 -25.03 -30.22 -17.50
C GLN A 554 -25.13 -31.29 -16.40
N GLY A 555 -25.46 -30.85 -15.17
CA GLY A 555 -25.49 -31.71 -13.97
C GLY A 555 -24.54 -31.24 -12.86
N TYR A 556 -23.63 -30.32 -13.18
CA TYR A 556 -22.79 -29.64 -12.21
C TYR A 556 -23.49 -28.38 -11.68
N THR A 557 -23.45 -28.14 -10.37
CA THR A 557 -24.18 -27.05 -9.71
C THR A 557 -23.50 -25.68 -9.88
N GLY A 558 -22.24 -25.66 -10.34
CA GLY A 558 -21.38 -24.49 -10.52
C GLY A 558 -20.11 -24.65 -9.69
N ALA A 559 -19.01 -24.03 -10.13
CA ALA A 559 -17.75 -24.14 -9.41
C ALA A 559 -17.83 -23.46 -8.04
N GLY A 560 -17.41 -24.14 -6.98
CA GLY A 560 -17.45 -23.62 -5.62
C GLY A 560 -16.49 -22.44 -5.43
N MET A 561 -15.31 -22.48 -6.07
CA MET A 561 -14.31 -21.40 -6.14
C MET A 561 -13.82 -20.82 -4.79
N SER A 562 -14.32 -21.31 -3.67
CA SER A 562 -13.97 -20.94 -2.30
C SER A 562 -13.48 -22.17 -1.55
N TRP A 563 -12.19 -22.47 -1.71
CA TRP A 563 -11.49 -23.54 -0.98
C TRP A 563 -10.71 -22.97 0.19
#